data_AF-A0AAN9ADB1-F1
#
_entry.id   AF-A0AAN9ADB1-F1
#
_cell.length_a   1.000
_cell.length_b   1.000
_cell.length_c   1.000
_cell.angle_alpha   90.00
_cell.angle_beta   90.00
_cell.angle_gamma   90.00
#
_symmetry.space_group_name_H-M   'P 1'
#
loop_
_entity.id
_entity.type
_entity.pdbx_description
1 polymer ?
#
loop_
_entity_poly.entity_id
_entity_poly.type
_entity_poly.pdbx_seq_one_letter_code
_entity_poly.pdbx_strand_id
1 'polypeptide(L)'
;MSSTDSFWSRFKSEFKLWNFRVDHPEPHLFLSSEWSREGKMRISVWYMVYRWLWALYHLGWWIGNLVLEGDVGAPAKRKAYHFIYLTNWAYISIVVMNLVHAVIITISWFEYRRTAHLPKTMVLHVKVLWVLQNIVFLPALLITAAYWSAIYDPSNPITALNAEVHIINSVYVIIDLWVVASPIRIYHFYIPFTFMVVYLIFTLIYWAVGGKTPEGSTAIYPIMDWDNLKVTIPFVVCCAVFSPVMQGIVWLIYQARLAVRDNCCGGKSVGAGIPHENTMDGILGRDPSMESVSHISQRNINTQRV
;
A
#
# COMPACT_ATOMS: atom_id res chain seq x y z
N MET A 1 1.60 -26.42 -17.86
CA MET A 1 1.64 -24.96 -18.11
C MET A 1 3.02 -24.50 -17.68
N SER A 2 3.83 -23.96 -18.59
CA SER A 2 5.21 -23.56 -18.26
C SER A 2 5.19 -22.39 -17.25
N SER A 3 6.29 -22.19 -16.49
CA SER A 3 6.40 -21.06 -15.55
C SER A 3 6.21 -19.70 -16.24
N THR A 4 6.63 -19.59 -17.49
CA THR A 4 6.44 -18.42 -18.36
C THR A 4 4.97 -18.20 -18.74
N ASP A 5 4.22 -19.26 -19.03
CA ASP A 5 2.77 -19.15 -19.36
C ASP A 5 1.97 -18.65 -18.15
N SER A 6 2.38 -19.05 -16.94
CA SER A 6 1.78 -18.62 -15.67
C SER A 6 1.99 -17.11 -15.43
N PHE A 7 3.20 -16.60 -15.65
CA PHE A 7 3.50 -15.17 -15.49
C PHE A 7 2.68 -14.30 -16.43
N TRP A 8 2.67 -14.59 -17.73
CA TRP A 8 1.94 -13.80 -18.72
C TRP A 8 0.43 -13.82 -18.49
N SER A 9 -0.11 -14.96 -18.05
CA SER A 9 -1.52 -15.05 -17.65
C SER A 9 -1.84 -14.12 -16.49
N ARG A 10 -1.00 -14.09 -15.44
CA ARG A 10 -1.17 -13.18 -14.30
C ARG A 10 -1.05 -11.72 -14.74
N PHE A 11 -0.04 -11.38 -15.54
CA PHE A 11 0.14 -10.02 -16.06
C PHE A 11 -1.09 -9.54 -16.84
N LYS A 12 -1.61 -10.34 -17.79
CA LYS A 12 -2.83 -9.99 -18.53
C LYS A 12 -4.04 -9.84 -17.62
N SER A 13 -4.14 -10.66 -16.57
CA SER A 13 -5.25 -10.60 -15.62
C SER A 13 -5.27 -9.32 -14.78
N GLU A 14 -4.13 -8.64 -14.62
CA GLU A 14 -4.04 -7.38 -13.87
C GLU A 14 -4.83 -6.25 -14.54
N PHE A 15 -4.95 -6.26 -15.87
CA PHE A 15 -5.63 -5.20 -16.64
C PHE A 15 -7.17 -5.35 -16.71
N LYS A 16 -7.75 -6.20 -15.86
CA LYS A 16 -9.21 -6.27 -15.69
C LYS A 16 -9.68 -5.08 -14.84
N LEU A 17 -10.74 -4.39 -15.29
CA LEU A 17 -11.31 -3.24 -14.58
C LEU A 17 -11.68 -3.52 -13.12
N TRP A 18 -12.01 -4.77 -12.80
CA TRP A 18 -12.25 -5.21 -11.41
C TRP A 18 -11.10 -4.88 -10.46
N ASN A 19 -9.85 -4.95 -10.94
CA ASN A 19 -8.66 -4.73 -10.12
C ASN A 19 -8.42 -3.25 -9.77
N PHE A 20 -9.21 -2.31 -10.31
CA PHE A 20 -9.24 -0.93 -9.78
C PHE A 20 -9.87 -0.87 -8.38
N ARG A 21 -10.71 -1.84 -8.01
CA ARG A 21 -11.39 -1.83 -6.72
C ARG A 21 -10.40 -2.18 -5.61
N VAL A 22 -10.64 -1.62 -4.42
CA VAL A 22 -10.06 -2.08 -3.17
C VAL A 22 -10.92 -3.24 -2.64
N ASP A 23 -10.99 -4.31 -3.43
CA ASP A 23 -11.71 -5.54 -3.08
C ASP A 23 -10.94 -6.77 -3.58
N HIS A 24 -11.07 -7.89 -2.87
CA HIS A 24 -10.34 -9.11 -3.16
C HIS A 24 -11.17 -10.34 -2.76
N PRO A 25 -11.24 -11.39 -3.61
CA PRO A 25 -11.98 -12.61 -3.28
C PRO A 25 -11.36 -13.40 -2.12
N GLU A 26 -10.13 -13.08 -1.74
CA GLU A 26 -9.39 -13.76 -0.67
C GLU A 26 -8.95 -12.78 0.42
N PRO A 27 -9.85 -12.39 1.35
CA PRO A 27 -9.54 -11.43 2.41
C PRO A 27 -8.51 -11.95 3.42
N HIS A 28 -8.42 -13.27 3.57
CA HIS A 28 -7.50 -13.90 4.50
C HIS A 28 -6.02 -13.61 4.17
N LEU A 29 -5.68 -13.29 2.92
CA LEU A 29 -4.31 -12.94 2.50
C LEU A 29 -3.80 -11.67 3.18
N PHE A 30 -4.70 -10.74 3.51
CA PHE A 30 -4.35 -9.52 4.22
C PHE A 30 -4.10 -9.76 5.71
N LEU A 31 -4.46 -10.95 6.21
CA LEU A 31 -4.36 -11.32 7.62
C LEU A 31 -3.23 -12.31 7.89
N SER A 32 -2.42 -12.62 6.88
CA SER A 32 -1.39 -13.65 6.97
C SER A 32 -0.06 -13.19 6.37
N SER A 33 0.99 -13.87 6.81
CA SER A 33 2.27 -13.86 6.10
C SER A 33 2.23 -14.84 4.94
N GLU A 34 2.99 -14.54 3.90
CA GLU A 34 3.26 -15.44 2.78
C GLU A 34 3.92 -16.75 3.24
N TRP A 35 4.64 -16.71 4.36
CA TRP A 35 5.42 -17.83 4.91
C TRP A 35 4.70 -18.57 6.04
N SER A 36 3.41 -18.33 6.23
CA SER A 36 2.59 -19.11 7.16
C SER A 36 2.37 -20.52 6.59
N ARG A 37 2.69 -21.56 7.37
CA ARG A 37 2.53 -22.97 6.97
C ARG A 37 1.07 -23.31 6.66
N GLU A 38 0.85 -23.99 5.53
CA GLU A 38 -0.45 -24.59 5.19
C GLU A 38 -0.85 -25.63 6.25
N GLY A 39 -2.12 -25.60 6.69
CA GLY A 39 -2.71 -26.62 7.56
C GLY A 39 -2.79 -26.30 9.06
N LYS A 40 -2.15 -25.23 9.57
CA LYS A 40 -2.38 -24.67 10.92
C LYS A 40 -2.79 -23.21 10.80
N MET A 41 -3.55 -22.71 11.79
CA MET A 41 -4.06 -21.32 11.93
C MET A 41 -3.46 -20.33 10.91
N ARG A 42 -4.25 -19.89 9.92
CA ARG A 42 -3.73 -19.04 8.82
C ARG A 42 -3.09 -17.73 9.35
N ILE A 43 -3.57 -17.25 10.50
CA ILE A 43 -2.99 -16.12 11.22
C ILE A 43 -1.98 -16.65 12.24
N SER A 44 -0.69 -16.55 11.93
CA SER A 44 0.36 -17.10 12.79
C SER A 44 0.74 -16.14 13.93
N VAL A 45 1.09 -16.70 15.09
CA VAL A 45 1.56 -15.91 16.25
C VAL A 45 2.84 -15.17 15.91
N TRP A 46 3.75 -15.80 15.15
CA TRP A 46 4.99 -15.15 14.74
C TRP A 46 4.71 -13.90 13.91
N TYR A 47 3.72 -13.95 13.00
CA TYR A 47 3.38 -12.82 12.15
C TYR A 47 2.76 -11.68 12.96
N MET A 48 1.92 -12.02 13.95
CA MET A 48 1.42 -11.04 14.91
C MET A 48 2.56 -10.36 15.69
N VAL A 49 3.54 -11.13 16.18
CA VAL A 49 4.73 -10.58 16.87
C VAL A 49 5.53 -9.68 15.92
N TYR A 50 5.78 -10.11 14.68
CA TYR A 50 6.43 -9.32 13.64
C TYR A 50 5.73 -7.96 13.44
N ARG A 51 4.40 -7.95 13.37
CA ARG A 51 3.62 -6.71 13.21
C ARG A 51 3.75 -5.76 14.39
N TRP A 52 3.70 -6.28 15.61
CA TRP A 52 3.90 -5.47 16.81
C TRP A 52 5.33 -4.94 16.93
N LEU A 53 6.35 -5.73 16.57
CA LEU A 53 7.74 -5.27 16.57
C LEU A 53 7.92 -4.06 15.64
N TRP A 54 7.44 -4.12 14.41
CA TRP A 54 7.51 -2.98 13.47
C TRP A 54 6.65 -1.79 13.90
N ALA A 55 5.45 -2.04 14.44
CA ALA A 55 4.59 -0.98 14.95
C ALA A 55 5.26 -0.21 16.10
N LEU A 56 5.84 -0.93 17.07
CA LEU A 56 6.52 -0.33 18.21
C LEU A 56 7.84 0.35 17.79
N TYR A 57 8.59 -0.25 16.87
CA TYR A 57 9.81 0.34 16.32
C TYR A 57 9.55 1.70 15.66
N HIS A 58 8.62 1.74 14.69
CA HIS A 58 8.33 2.98 13.98
C HIS A 58 7.65 4.01 14.88
N LEU A 59 6.76 3.59 15.79
CA LEU A 59 6.14 4.50 16.76
C LEU A 59 7.20 5.09 17.70
N GLY A 60 8.09 4.27 18.23
CA GLY A 60 9.18 4.70 19.10
C GLY A 60 10.11 5.69 18.40
N TRP A 61 10.49 5.39 17.16
CA TRP A 61 11.30 6.30 16.36
C TRP A 61 10.57 7.61 16.06
N TRP A 62 9.29 7.57 15.70
CA TRP A 62 8.52 8.79 15.42
C TRP A 62 8.36 9.67 16.66
N ILE A 63 8.05 9.08 17.82
CA ILE A 63 7.98 9.81 19.09
C ILE A 63 9.35 10.37 19.46
N GLY A 64 10.40 9.55 19.33
CA GLY A 64 11.78 9.96 19.53
C GLY A 64 12.11 11.17 18.64
N ASN A 65 11.70 11.14 17.38
CA ASN A 65 11.88 12.23 16.45
C ASN A 65 11.15 13.50 16.93
N LEU A 66 9.87 13.43 17.29
CA LEU A 66 9.11 14.60 17.77
C LEU A 66 9.62 15.19 19.11
N VAL A 67 10.25 14.35 19.93
CA VAL A 67 10.78 14.74 21.24
C VAL A 67 12.20 15.29 21.12
N LEU A 68 13.03 14.70 20.25
CA LEU A 68 14.47 14.97 20.11
C LEU A 68 14.82 15.85 18.90
N GLU A 69 13.99 15.93 17.85
CA GLU A 69 14.11 16.95 16.79
C GLU A 69 13.65 18.30 17.33
N GLY A 70 14.60 19.23 17.34
CA GLY A 70 14.50 20.47 18.07
C GLY A 70 15.05 20.25 19.48
N ASP A 71 15.99 21.09 19.89
CA ASP A 71 16.53 21.12 21.25
C ASP A 71 15.43 20.83 22.28
N VAL A 72 15.68 19.98 23.28
CA VAL A 72 14.69 19.71 24.34
C VAL A 72 14.20 21.05 24.90
N GLY A 73 12.94 21.40 24.66
CA GLY A 73 12.37 22.73 24.96
C GLY A 73 12.24 23.70 23.77
N ALA A 74 12.47 23.25 22.53
CA ALA A 74 12.31 24.05 21.34
C ALA A 74 10.88 24.60 21.24
N PRO A 75 10.71 25.87 20.83
CA PRO A 75 9.38 26.49 20.72
C PRO A 75 8.45 25.65 19.85
N ALA A 76 7.17 25.56 20.22
CA ALA A 76 6.16 24.78 19.49
C ALA A 76 6.13 25.08 17.98
N LYS A 77 6.43 26.32 17.59
CA LYS A 77 6.54 26.76 16.19
C LYS A 77 7.61 25.98 15.41
N ARG A 78 8.74 25.61 16.03
CA ARG A 78 9.82 24.83 15.38
C ARG A 78 9.39 23.39 15.13
N LYS A 79 8.61 22.81 16.07
CA LYS A 79 8.04 21.45 15.93
C LYS A 79 6.94 21.38 14.87
N ALA A 80 6.18 22.46 14.67
CA ALA A 80 5.14 22.50 13.65
C ALA A 80 5.69 22.31 12.22
N TYR A 81 6.94 22.72 11.95
CA TYR A 81 7.57 22.49 10.66
C TYR A 81 7.77 21.02 10.32
N HIS A 82 7.76 20.11 11.30
CA HIS A 82 7.76 18.67 11.03
C HIS A 82 6.65 18.28 10.05
N PHE A 83 5.47 18.92 10.14
CA PHE A 83 4.32 18.60 9.31
C PHE A 83 4.35 19.21 7.90
N ILE A 84 5.36 19.98 7.53
CA ILE A 84 5.46 20.51 6.15
C ILE A 84 6.20 19.56 5.21
N TYR A 85 6.99 18.63 5.75
CA TYR A 85 7.85 17.75 4.95
C TYR A 85 7.12 16.46 4.53
N LEU A 86 7.25 16.11 3.24
CA LEU A 86 6.73 14.87 2.66
C LEU A 86 7.29 13.63 3.35
N THR A 87 8.59 13.65 3.66
CA THR A 87 9.28 12.56 4.36
C THR A 87 8.58 12.22 5.67
N ASN A 88 8.11 13.24 6.40
CA ASN A 88 7.38 13.07 7.65
C ASN A 88 5.95 12.57 7.42
N TRP A 89 5.25 13.06 6.39
CA TRP A 89 3.92 12.51 6.02
C TRP A 89 4.01 11.02 5.65
N ALA A 90 5.02 10.63 4.88
CA ALA A 90 5.28 9.25 4.51
C ALA A 90 5.64 8.40 5.75
N TYR A 91 6.47 8.93 6.65
CA TYR A 91 6.84 8.22 7.88
C TYR A 91 5.66 8.05 8.85
N ILE A 92 4.83 9.08 9.02
CA ILE A 92 3.57 8.99 9.79
C ILE A 92 2.66 7.92 9.17
N SER A 93 2.60 7.85 7.84
CA SER A 93 1.81 6.82 7.15
C SER A 93 2.34 5.41 7.44
N ILE A 94 3.67 5.21 7.54
CA ILE A 94 4.29 3.95 7.99
C ILE A 94 3.85 3.59 9.41
N VAL A 95 3.89 4.55 10.34
CA VAL A 95 3.49 4.34 11.74
C VAL A 95 2.01 3.93 11.82
N VAL A 96 1.14 4.69 11.16
CA VAL A 96 -0.31 4.44 11.14
C VAL A 96 -0.61 3.07 10.51
N MET A 97 -0.02 2.78 9.35
CA MET A 97 -0.19 1.49 8.68
C MET A 97 0.22 0.33 9.60
N ASN A 98 1.39 0.40 10.24
CA ASN A 98 1.87 -0.70 11.10
C ASN A 98 1.00 -0.90 12.33
N LEU A 99 0.55 0.18 12.98
CA LEU A 99 -0.36 0.09 14.12
C LEU A 99 -1.72 -0.52 13.71
N VAL A 100 -2.31 -0.03 12.61
CA VAL A 100 -3.56 -0.57 12.07
C VAL A 100 -3.40 -2.04 11.71
N HIS A 101 -2.29 -2.41 11.08
CA HIS A 101 -2.00 -3.80 10.71
C HIS A 101 -1.86 -4.69 11.96
N ALA A 102 -1.09 -4.27 12.96
CA ALA A 102 -0.91 -5.03 14.21
C ALA A 102 -2.24 -5.25 14.94
N VAL A 103 -3.06 -4.20 15.06
CA VAL A 103 -4.38 -4.27 15.70
C VAL A 103 -5.32 -5.20 14.94
N ILE A 104 -5.42 -5.06 13.61
CA ILE A 104 -6.28 -5.91 12.77
C ILE A 104 -5.87 -7.38 12.91
N ILE A 105 -4.56 -7.68 12.88
CA ILE A 105 -4.06 -9.06 13.02
C ILE A 105 -4.38 -9.62 14.39
N THR A 106 -4.19 -8.84 15.46
CA THR A 106 -4.52 -9.27 16.81
C THR A 106 -6.01 -9.57 16.98
N ILE A 107 -6.89 -8.66 16.53
CA ILE A 107 -8.35 -8.89 16.58
C ILE A 107 -8.72 -10.14 15.78
N SER A 108 -8.26 -10.23 14.53
CA SER A 108 -8.57 -11.35 13.65
C SER A 108 -8.06 -12.68 14.19
N TRP A 109 -6.91 -12.68 14.88
CA TRP A 109 -6.35 -13.86 15.52
C TRP A 109 -7.24 -14.37 16.66
N PHE A 110 -7.73 -13.47 17.53
CA PHE A 110 -8.66 -13.83 18.60
C PHE A 110 -10.00 -14.32 18.06
N GLU A 111 -10.54 -13.65 17.04
CA GLU A 111 -11.78 -14.06 16.39
C GLU A 111 -11.66 -15.43 15.72
N TYR A 112 -10.56 -15.68 15.01
CA TYR A 112 -10.29 -16.97 14.40
C TYR A 112 -10.13 -18.06 15.46
N ARG A 113 -9.45 -17.78 16.58
CA ARG A 113 -9.37 -18.75 17.70
C ARG A 113 -10.73 -19.08 18.30
N ARG A 114 -11.63 -18.11 18.36
CA ARG A 114 -12.98 -18.30 18.93
C ARG A 114 -13.93 -19.03 17.98
N THR A 115 -13.85 -18.74 16.69
CA THR A 115 -14.87 -19.16 15.71
C THR A 115 -14.37 -20.18 14.69
N ALA A 116 -13.06 -20.36 14.53
CA ALA A 116 -12.42 -21.12 13.45
C ALA A 116 -12.89 -20.71 12.03
N HIS A 117 -13.40 -19.48 11.88
CA HIS A 117 -13.89 -18.96 10.61
C HIS A 117 -12.98 -17.85 10.08
N LEU A 118 -12.72 -17.91 8.77
CA LEU A 118 -12.02 -16.86 8.05
C LEU A 118 -13.03 -15.87 7.45
N PRO A 119 -12.66 -14.59 7.30
CA PRO A 119 -13.49 -13.64 6.60
C PRO A 119 -13.70 -14.09 5.15
N LYS A 120 -14.96 -14.16 4.74
CA LYS A 120 -15.36 -14.54 3.37
C LYS A 120 -15.36 -13.35 2.41
N THR A 121 -15.47 -12.14 2.92
CA THR A 121 -15.52 -10.89 2.14
C THR A 121 -14.61 -9.82 2.76
N MET A 122 -14.21 -8.84 1.95
CA MET A 122 -13.38 -7.73 2.40
C MET A 122 -14.19 -6.78 3.29
N VAL A 123 -13.88 -6.77 4.58
CA VAL A 123 -14.43 -5.83 5.56
C VAL A 123 -13.70 -4.48 5.48
N LEU A 124 -14.37 -3.40 5.90
CA LEU A 124 -13.89 -2.02 5.74
C LEU A 124 -12.46 -1.81 6.27
N HIS A 125 -12.16 -2.29 7.47
CA HIS A 125 -10.83 -2.08 8.08
C HIS A 125 -9.71 -2.81 7.32
N VAL A 126 -9.98 -3.94 6.68
CA VAL A 126 -9.01 -4.63 5.80
C VAL A 126 -8.81 -3.86 4.49
N LYS A 127 -9.88 -3.25 3.94
CA LYS A 127 -9.76 -2.35 2.78
C LYS A 127 -8.91 -1.12 3.11
N VAL A 128 -9.15 -0.51 4.28
CA VAL A 128 -8.36 0.62 4.78
C VAL A 128 -6.89 0.22 4.94
N LEU A 129 -6.60 -0.95 5.51
CA LEU A 129 -5.24 -1.47 5.60
C LEU A 129 -4.58 -1.58 4.22
N TRP A 130 -5.30 -2.08 3.21
CA TRP A 130 -4.74 -2.19 1.86
C TRP A 130 -4.45 -0.83 1.21
N VAL A 131 -5.31 0.16 1.44
CA VAL A 131 -5.05 1.55 1.02
C VAL A 131 -3.79 2.09 1.70
N LEU A 132 -3.67 1.91 3.02
CA LEU A 132 -2.49 2.34 3.78
C LEU A 132 -1.21 1.65 3.29
N GLN A 133 -1.25 0.35 2.99
CA GLN A 133 -0.12 -0.37 2.39
C GLN A 133 0.33 0.27 1.07
N ASN A 134 -0.61 0.65 0.20
CA ASN A 134 -0.28 1.32 -1.05
C ASN A 134 0.29 2.74 -0.82
N ILE A 135 -0.26 3.50 0.14
CA ILE A 135 0.27 4.83 0.55
C ILE A 135 1.69 4.72 1.12
N VAL A 136 2.08 3.57 1.67
CA VAL A 136 3.40 3.38 2.27
C VAL A 136 4.40 2.80 1.27
N PHE A 137 4.07 1.71 0.58
CA PHE A 137 5.04 0.91 -0.17
C PHE A 137 5.65 1.68 -1.35
N LEU A 138 4.83 2.34 -2.18
CA LEU A 138 5.36 3.08 -3.32
C LEU A 138 6.07 4.38 -2.90
N PRO A 139 5.47 5.25 -2.06
CA PRO A 139 6.11 6.52 -1.69
C PRO A 139 7.43 6.35 -0.96
N ALA A 140 7.62 5.32 -0.13
CA ALA A 140 8.91 5.05 0.51
C ALA A 140 10.05 4.87 -0.51
N LEU A 141 9.83 4.00 -1.50
CA LEU A 141 10.81 3.74 -2.56
C LEU A 141 11.04 4.96 -3.45
N LEU A 142 9.96 5.70 -3.76
CA LEU A 142 10.03 6.91 -4.58
C LEU A 142 10.80 8.03 -3.87
N ILE A 143 10.57 8.26 -2.58
CA ILE A 143 11.27 9.26 -1.77
C ILE A 143 12.76 8.92 -1.66
N THR A 144 13.10 7.65 -1.40
CA THR A 144 14.49 7.19 -1.43
C THR A 144 15.12 7.46 -2.80
N ALA A 145 14.48 7.05 -3.90
CA ALA A 145 15.02 7.27 -5.25
C ALA A 145 15.21 8.76 -5.57
N ALA A 146 14.23 9.62 -5.25
CA ALA A 146 14.31 11.05 -5.47
C ALA A 146 15.43 11.69 -4.63
N TYR A 147 15.58 11.27 -3.37
CA TYR A 147 16.63 11.79 -2.50
C TYR A 147 18.02 11.49 -3.06
N TRP A 148 18.32 10.23 -3.36
CA TRP A 148 19.65 9.82 -3.81
C TRP A 148 20.00 10.28 -5.23
N SER A 149 19.00 10.53 -6.08
CA SER A 149 19.23 11.00 -7.45
C SER A 149 19.27 12.52 -7.60
N ALA A 150 18.55 13.27 -6.75
CA ALA A 150 18.32 14.70 -6.98
C ALA A 150 18.61 15.61 -5.77
N ILE A 151 18.75 15.08 -4.56
CA ILE A 151 18.83 15.89 -3.32
C ILE A 151 20.11 15.60 -2.51
N TYR A 152 20.63 14.37 -2.55
CA TYR A 152 21.80 13.98 -1.77
C TYR A 152 23.03 14.81 -2.11
N ASP A 153 23.68 15.35 -1.08
CA ASP A 153 24.95 16.07 -1.18
C ASP A 153 26.00 15.29 -0.37
N PRO A 154 27.04 14.74 -1.03
CA PRO A 154 28.14 14.04 -0.37
C PRO A 154 28.88 14.87 0.69
N SER A 155 28.77 16.19 0.64
CA SER A 155 29.40 17.10 1.60
C SER A 155 28.70 17.10 2.97
N ASN A 156 27.46 16.61 3.05
CA ASN A 156 26.69 16.53 4.28
C ASN A 156 26.76 15.10 4.87
N PRO A 157 27.12 14.93 6.16
CA PRO A 157 27.14 13.62 6.78
C PRO A 157 25.73 13.02 6.85
N ILE A 158 25.63 11.72 6.57
CA ILE A 158 24.36 10.98 6.70
C ILE A 158 24.05 10.83 8.19
N THR A 159 23.09 11.62 8.68
CA THR A 159 22.59 11.52 10.05
C THR A 159 21.68 10.30 10.21
N ALA A 160 21.45 9.85 11.45
CA ALA A 160 20.54 8.74 11.73
C ALA A 160 19.11 9.03 11.21
N LEU A 161 18.64 10.27 11.36
CA LEU A 161 17.37 10.73 10.81
C LEU A 161 17.32 10.65 9.29
N ASN A 162 18.38 11.12 8.62
CA ASN A 162 18.47 11.08 7.17
C ASN A 162 18.47 9.64 6.66
N ALA A 163 19.24 8.76 7.30
CA ALA A 163 19.25 7.34 7.01
C ALA A 163 17.87 6.69 7.23
N GLU A 164 17.12 7.09 8.27
CA GLU A 164 15.80 6.53 8.52
C GLU A 164 14.84 6.80 7.35
N VAL A 165 14.69 8.07 6.99
CA VAL A 165 13.67 8.51 6.03
C VAL A 165 14.07 8.30 4.56
N HIS A 166 15.34 7.97 4.29
CA HIS A 166 15.85 7.77 2.93
C HIS A 166 16.51 6.40 2.68
N ILE A 167 16.71 5.56 3.69
CA ILE A 167 17.27 4.21 3.55
C ILE A 167 16.40 3.17 4.28
N ILE A 168 16.27 3.33 5.60
CA ILE A 168 15.70 2.29 6.47
C ILE A 168 14.21 2.08 6.15
N ASN A 169 13.47 3.14 5.83
CA ASN A 169 12.08 3.03 5.38
C ASN A 169 11.90 2.15 4.13
N SER A 170 12.78 2.29 3.13
CA SER A 170 12.76 1.51 1.90
C SER A 170 13.20 0.08 2.14
N VAL A 171 14.21 -0.15 3.00
CA VAL A 171 14.61 -1.49 3.43
C VAL A 171 13.45 -2.19 4.14
N TYR A 172 12.77 -1.50 5.06
CA TYR A 172 11.57 -2.00 5.73
C TYR A 172 10.49 -2.38 4.72
N VAL A 173 10.15 -1.50 3.77
CA VAL A 173 9.12 -1.78 2.75
C VAL A 173 9.50 -2.98 1.89
N ILE A 174 10.77 -3.11 1.49
CA ILE A 174 11.23 -4.27 0.73
C ILE A 174 11.04 -5.53 1.57
N ILE A 175 11.48 -5.55 2.83
CA ILE A 175 11.28 -6.70 3.72
C ILE A 175 9.78 -7.02 3.86
N ASP A 176 8.94 -6.01 4.09
CA ASP A 176 7.51 -6.23 4.31
C ASP A 176 6.80 -6.73 3.04
N LEU A 177 7.21 -6.25 1.86
CA LEU A 177 6.76 -6.77 0.56
C LEU A 177 7.04 -8.27 0.41
N TRP A 178 8.13 -8.78 0.98
CA TRP A 178 8.45 -10.21 0.99
C TRP A 178 7.69 -10.99 2.07
N VAL A 179 7.25 -10.34 3.15
CA VAL A 179 6.60 -11.01 4.29
C VAL A 179 5.08 -11.05 4.17
N VAL A 180 4.43 -9.98 3.71
CA VAL A 180 2.95 -9.94 3.56
C VAL A 180 2.46 -10.98 2.55
N ALA A 181 1.30 -11.58 2.79
CA ALA A 181 0.60 -12.33 1.75
C ALA A 181 -0.33 -11.44 0.89
N SER A 182 -0.55 -10.16 1.28
CA SER A 182 -1.45 -9.28 0.54
C SER A 182 -0.98 -9.10 -0.91
N PRO A 183 -1.93 -9.06 -1.87
CA PRO A 183 -1.63 -8.87 -3.27
C PRO A 183 -1.24 -7.41 -3.56
N ILE A 184 -0.34 -7.23 -4.53
CA ILE A 184 -0.06 -5.93 -5.14
C ILE A 184 -0.76 -5.89 -6.50
N ARG A 185 -1.45 -4.79 -6.80
CA ARG A 185 -2.16 -4.58 -8.07
C ARG A 185 -1.53 -3.43 -8.84
N ILE A 186 -1.37 -3.60 -10.16
CA ILE A 186 -0.83 -2.53 -11.02
C ILE A 186 -1.75 -1.31 -10.99
N TYR A 187 -3.07 -1.52 -11.08
CA TYR A 187 -4.03 -0.42 -11.09
C TYR A 187 -4.09 0.38 -9.78
N HIS A 188 -3.62 -0.16 -8.66
CA HIS A 188 -3.63 0.58 -7.40
C HIS A 188 -2.63 1.74 -7.35
N PHE A 189 -1.86 1.99 -8.41
CA PHE A 189 -0.96 3.16 -8.52
C PHE A 189 -1.68 4.49 -8.24
N TYR A 190 -2.98 4.60 -8.53
CA TYR A 190 -3.74 5.84 -8.29
C TYR A 190 -3.80 6.20 -6.80
N ILE A 191 -3.67 5.22 -5.89
CA ILE A 191 -3.74 5.44 -4.44
C ILE A 191 -2.53 6.25 -3.95
N PRO A 192 -1.28 5.78 -4.09
CA PRO A 192 -0.12 6.57 -3.70
C PRO A 192 0.05 7.81 -4.58
N PHE A 193 -0.35 7.77 -5.85
CA PHE A 193 -0.35 8.96 -6.70
C PHE A 193 -1.24 10.07 -6.14
N THR A 194 -2.45 9.72 -5.69
CA THR A 194 -3.36 10.69 -5.04
C THR A 194 -2.74 11.26 -3.77
N PHE A 195 -2.10 10.43 -2.94
CA PHE A 195 -1.38 10.91 -1.75
C PHE A 195 -0.31 11.95 -2.11
N MET A 196 0.49 11.71 -3.15
CA MET A 196 1.51 12.65 -3.63
C MET A 196 0.90 13.94 -4.18
N VAL A 197 -0.22 13.85 -4.91
CA VAL A 197 -0.96 15.03 -5.40
C VAL A 197 -1.52 15.86 -4.26
N VAL A 198 -2.07 15.22 -3.21
CA VAL A 198 -2.54 15.94 -2.01
C VAL A 198 -1.39 16.70 -1.35
N TYR A 199 -0.22 16.07 -1.22
CA TYR A 199 0.95 16.76 -0.69
C TYR A 199 1.40 17.93 -1.59
N LEU A 200 1.41 17.76 -2.90
CA LEU A 200 1.75 18.82 -3.85
C LEU A 200 0.78 20.02 -3.74
N ILE A 201 -0.53 19.76 -3.62
CA ILE A 201 -1.53 20.81 -3.38
C ILE A 201 -1.26 21.51 -2.05
N PHE A 202 -0.93 20.75 -1.01
CA PHE A 202 -0.55 21.31 0.28
C PHE A 202 0.66 22.26 0.16
N THR A 203 1.73 21.87 -0.54
CA THR A 203 2.92 22.73 -0.67
C THR A 203 2.64 23.99 -1.47
N LEU A 204 1.80 23.90 -2.51
CA LEU A 204 1.36 25.06 -3.29
C LEU A 204 0.56 26.06 -2.43
N ILE A 205 -0.41 25.56 -1.66
CA ILE A 205 -1.20 26.39 -0.74
C ILE A 205 -0.30 27.00 0.33
N TYR A 206 0.59 26.19 0.93
CA TYR A 206 1.52 26.63 1.96
C TYR A 206 2.40 27.79 1.48
N TRP A 207 2.95 27.68 0.27
CA TRP A 207 3.69 28.77 -0.38
C TRP A 207 2.80 29.99 -0.64
N ALA A 208 1.61 29.80 -1.21
CA ALA A 208 0.70 30.89 -1.59
C ALA A 208 0.24 31.75 -0.40
N VAL A 209 0.13 31.17 0.79
CA VAL A 209 -0.21 31.90 2.04
C VAL A 209 1.02 32.46 2.76
N GLY A 210 2.21 32.42 2.14
CA GLY A 210 3.45 32.97 2.69
C GLY A 210 4.19 32.06 3.66
N GLY A 211 3.93 30.75 3.64
CA GLY A 211 4.61 29.75 4.46
C GLY A 211 6.12 29.72 4.20
N LYS A 212 6.90 29.45 5.25
CA LYS A 212 8.38 29.42 5.22
C LYS A 212 8.94 28.18 5.90
N THR A 213 10.18 27.82 5.60
CA THR A 213 10.93 26.80 6.36
C THR A 213 11.47 27.41 7.68
N PRO A 214 12.03 26.60 8.60
CA PRO A 214 12.70 27.14 9.79
C PRO A 214 13.82 28.15 9.46
N GLU A 215 14.46 28.00 8.30
CA GLU A 215 15.54 28.85 7.78
C GLU A 215 15.02 30.09 7.04
N GLY A 216 13.69 30.23 6.89
CA GLY A 216 13.07 31.37 6.22
C GLY A 216 12.93 31.23 4.69
N SER A 217 13.22 30.06 4.12
CA SER A 217 13.05 29.77 2.69
C SER A 217 11.56 29.62 2.32
N THR A 218 11.15 30.01 1.11
CA THR A 218 9.83 29.65 0.52
C THR A 218 9.78 28.20 0.05
N ALA A 219 10.91 27.64 -0.36
CA ALA A 219 11.02 26.28 -0.85
C ALA A 219 11.24 25.30 0.30
N ILE A 220 10.28 24.38 0.51
CA ILE A 220 10.41 23.27 1.48
C ILE A 220 11.54 22.32 1.04
N TYR A 221 11.64 22.08 -0.26
CA TYR A 221 12.73 21.34 -0.89
C TYR A 221 13.31 22.21 -2.01
N PRO A 222 14.64 22.33 -2.14
CA PRO A 222 15.24 23.15 -3.20
C PRO A 222 14.81 22.76 -4.62
N ILE A 223 14.51 21.47 -4.85
CA ILE A 223 14.03 20.93 -6.13
C ILE A 223 12.54 21.19 -6.39
N MET A 224 11.82 21.74 -5.40
CA MET A 224 10.41 22.09 -5.48
C MET A 224 10.21 23.49 -4.86
N ASP A 225 10.61 24.47 -5.66
CA ASP A 225 10.51 25.90 -5.40
C ASP A 225 9.44 26.53 -6.32
N TRP A 226 8.32 26.97 -5.74
CA TRP A 226 7.21 27.57 -6.49
C TRP A 226 7.57 28.96 -7.06
N ASP A 227 8.62 29.62 -6.55
CA ASP A 227 9.16 30.83 -7.14
C ASP A 227 10.05 30.52 -8.38
N ASN A 228 10.50 29.26 -8.51
CA ASN A 228 11.33 28.76 -9.62
C ASN A 228 10.68 27.58 -10.35
N LEU A 229 9.65 27.88 -11.15
CA LEU A 229 8.91 26.89 -11.94
C LEU A 229 9.77 26.12 -12.95
N LYS A 230 10.93 26.66 -13.37
CA LYS A 230 11.84 26.00 -14.30
C LYS A 230 12.49 24.74 -13.71
N VAL A 231 12.61 24.67 -12.38
CA VAL A 231 13.12 23.48 -11.67
C VAL A 231 11.94 22.62 -11.20
N THR A 232 10.91 23.26 -10.64
CA THR A 232 9.78 22.57 -10.01
C THR A 232 8.93 21.76 -10.98
N ILE A 233 8.55 22.33 -12.13
CA ILE A 233 7.65 21.64 -13.07
C ILE A 233 8.31 20.36 -13.64
N PRO A 234 9.57 20.38 -14.13
CA PRO A 234 10.24 19.16 -14.56
C PRO A 234 10.33 18.09 -13.47
N PHE A 235 10.65 18.48 -12.23
CA PHE A 235 10.73 17.54 -11.11
C PHE A 235 9.38 16.86 -10.83
N VAL A 236 8.30 17.65 -10.72
CA VAL A 236 6.95 17.13 -10.46
C VAL A 236 6.49 16.20 -11.59
N VAL A 237 6.71 16.59 -12.85
CA VAL A 237 6.37 15.75 -14.02
C VAL A 237 7.19 14.45 -14.01
N CYS A 238 8.47 14.52 -13.69
CA CYS A 238 9.33 13.35 -13.56
C CYS A 238 8.80 12.37 -12.51
N CYS A 239 8.49 12.85 -11.30
CA CYS A 239 7.90 12.01 -10.26
C CYS A 239 6.55 11.41 -10.67
N ALA A 240 5.71 12.19 -11.36
CA ALA A 240 4.40 11.73 -11.83
C ALA A 240 4.52 10.60 -12.87
N VAL A 241 5.42 10.76 -13.85
CA VAL A 241 5.70 9.75 -14.88
C VAL A 241 6.39 8.52 -14.31
N PHE A 242 7.27 8.70 -13.31
CA PHE A 242 8.00 7.61 -12.68
C PHE A 242 7.15 6.80 -11.69
N SER A 243 6.05 7.36 -11.17
CA SER A 243 5.17 6.67 -10.21
C SER A 243 4.57 5.37 -10.76
N PRO A 244 3.96 5.31 -11.96
CA PRO A 244 3.52 4.05 -12.57
C PRO A 244 4.64 3.03 -12.77
N VAL A 245 5.86 3.49 -13.11
CA VAL A 245 7.04 2.61 -13.27
C VAL A 245 7.39 1.99 -11.93
N MET A 246 7.43 2.78 -10.85
CA MET A 246 7.67 2.30 -9.50
C MET A 246 6.59 1.31 -9.05
N GLN A 247 5.30 1.55 -9.36
CA GLN A 247 4.25 0.57 -9.09
C GLN A 247 4.50 -0.76 -9.82
N GLY A 248 4.98 -0.69 -11.07
CA GLY A 248 5.42 -1.86 -11.82
C GLY A 248 6.54 -2.63 -11.10
N ILE A 249 7.54 -1.92 -10.56
CA ILE A 249 8.63 -2.53 -9.77
C ILE A 249 8.09 -3.20 -8.50
N VAL A 250 7.22 -2.54 -7.74
CA VAL A 250 6.59 -3.11 -6.54
C VAL A 250 5.79 -4.38 -6.90
N TRP A 251 5.07 -4.35 -8.02
CA TRP A 251 4.34 -5.51 -8.53
C TRP A 251 5.28 -6.65 -8.97
N LEU A 252 6.44 -6.33 -9.57
CA LEU A 252 7.45 -7.33 -9.93
C LEU A 252 8.07 -7.99 -8.68
N ILE A 253 8.33 -7.23 -7.62
CA ILE A 253 8.78 -7.78 -6.32
C ILE A 253 7.72 -8.75 -5.78
N TYR A 254 6.44 -8.39 -5.86
CA TYR A 254 5.33 -9.28 -5.52
C TYR A 254 5.33 -10.56 -6.36
N GLN A 255 5.52 -10.47 -7.69
CA GLN A 255 5.62 -11.66 -8.54
C GLN A 255 6.83 -12.54 -8.18
N ALA A 256 7.97 -11.94 -7.85
CA ALA A 256 9.16 -12.65 -7.40
C ALA A 256 8.89 -13.42 -6.10
N ARG A 257 8.21 -12.79 -5.13
CA ARG A 257 7.76 -13.44 -3.88
C ARG A 257 6.92 -14.67 -4.17
N LEU A 258 5.91 -14.55 -5.03
CA LEU A 258 5.05 -15.68 -5.39
C LEU A 258 5.84 -16.80 -6.08
N ALA A 259 6.76 -16.46 -6.98
CA ALA A 259 7.59 -17.45 -7.66
C ALA A 259 8.49 -18.21 -6.67
N VAL A 260 9.08 -17.53 -5.69
CA VAL A 260 9.87 -18.15 -4.63
C VAL A 260 9.02 -19.09 -3.79
N ARG A 261 7.83 -18.65 -3.34
CA ARG A 261 6.92 -19.50 -2.56
C ARG A 261 6.52 -20.76 -3.33
N ASP A 262 6.10 -20.60 -4.59
CA ASP A 262 5.65 -21.71 -5.44
C ASP A 262 6.78 -22.76 -5.62
N ASN A 263 8.04 -22.31 -5.73
CA ASN A 263 9.22 -23.18 -5.85
C ASN A 263 9.68 -23.80 -4.52
N CYS A 264 9.64 -23.06 -3.41
CA CYS A 264 10.18 -23.51 -2.12
C CYS A 264 9.19 -24.34 -1.30
N CYS A 265 7.88 -24.11 -1.45
CA CYS A 265 6.87 -24.70 -0.59
C CYS A 265 5.87 -25.60 -1.33
N GLY A 266 5.99 -25.77 -2.65
CA GLY A 266 5.15 -26.67 -3.45
C GLY A 266 3.67 -26.25 -3.55
N GLY A 267 3.29 -25.12 -2.94
CA GLY A 267 1.96 -24.55 -3.05
C GLY A 267 1.78 -23.97 -4.45
N LYS A 268 0.87 -24.53 -5.25
CA LYS A 268 0.41 -23.86 -6.46
C LYS A 268 -0.27 -22.56 -6.02
N SER A 269 0.30 -21.43 -6.40
CA SER A 269 -0.40 -20.16 -6.46
C SER A 269 -1.83 -20.33 -6.99
N VAL A 270 -2.79 -20.08 -6.12
CA VAL A 270 -4.08 -19.57 -6.57
C VAL A 270 -3.78 -18.18 -7.11
N GLY A 271 -3.61 -18.11 -8.43
CA GLY A 271 -3.26 -16.88 -9.12
C GLY A 271 -4.31 -15.81 -8.84
N ALA A 272 -3.83 -14.59 -8.56
CA ALA A 272 -4.57 -13.32 -8.56
C ALA A 272 -6.08 -13.52 -8.73
N GLY A 273 -6.76 -13.83 -7.62
CA GLY A 273 -8.12 -14.36 -7.60
C GLY A 273 -9.02 -13.68 -8.62
N ILE A 274 -9.26 -14.37 -9.72
CA ILE A 274 -10.45 -14.15 -10.53
C ILE A 274 -11.53 -14.88 -9.72
N PRO A 275 -12.60 -14.20 -9.28
CA PRO A 275 -13.76 -14.94 -8.80
C PRO A 275 -14.18 -15.88 -9.93
N HIS A 276 -14.40 -17.16 -9.63
CA HIS A 276 -15.11 -18.03 -10.57
C HIS A 276 -16.39 -17.30 -11.02
N GLU A 277 -16.83 -17.47 -12.27
CA GLU A 277 -18.00 -16.76 -12.84
C GLU A 277 -19.20 -16.76 -11.88
N ASN A 278 -19.44 -17.88 -11.21
CA ASN A 278 -20.48 -18.08 -10.18
C ASN A 278 -20.30 -17.22 -8.90
N THR A 279 -19.08 -16.82 -8.56
CA THR A 279 -18.76 -15.92 -7.44
C THR A 279 -19.00 -14.46 -7.82
N MET A 280 -18.91 -14.10 -9.11
CA MET A 280 -19.26 -12.76 -9.57
C MET A 280 -20.77 -12.51 -9.47
N ASP A 281 -21.61 -13.51 -9.76
CA ASP A 281 -23.07 -13.38 -9.64
C ASP A 281 -23.52 -13.15 -8.19
N GLY A 282 -22.92 -13.87 -7.23
CA GLY A 282 -23.18 -13.67 -5.81
C GLY A 282 -22.71 -12.31 -5.26
N ILE A 283 -21.62 -11.75 -5.79
CA ILE A 283 -21.10 -10.42 -5.37
C ILE A 283 -21.86 -9.27 -6.04
N LEU A 284 -22.36 -9.46 -7.26
CA LEU A 284 -23.16 -8.49 -8.00
C LEU A 284 -24.65 -8.51 -7.61
N GLY A 285 -25.06 -9.40 -6.70
CA GLY A 285 -26.46 -9.53 -6.29
C GLY A 285 -27.37 -10.04 -7.41
N ARG A 286 -26.82 -10.69 -8.44
CA ARG A 286 -27.64 -11.41 -9.42
C ARG A 286 -28.05 -12.72 -8.80
N ASP A 287 -29.30 -12.82 -8.39
CA ASP A 287 -29.90 -14.07 -7.99
C ASP A 287 -30.13 -14.95 -9.24
N PRO A 288 -29.44 -16.09 -9.40
CA PRO A 288 -29.66 -17.00 -10.53
C PRO A 288 -31.10 -17.51 -10.60
N SER A 289 -31.85 -17.46 -9.49
CA SER A 289 -33.25 -17.83 -9.46
C SER A 289 -34.14 -16.85 -10.24
N MET A 290 -33.76 -15.57 -10.37
CA MET A 290 -34.54 -14.58 -11.14
C MET A 290 -34.42 -14.76 -12.66
N GLU A 291 -33.29 -15.25 -13.17
CA GLU A 291 -33.16 -15.56 -14.61
C GLU A 291 -34.00 -16.79 -14.99
N SER A 292 -34.10 -17.78 -14.10
CA SER A 292 -34.97 -18.95 -14.32
C SER A 292 -36.46 -18.60 -14.41
N VAL A 293 -36.91 -17.59 -13.65
CA VAL A 293 -38.31 -17.13 -13.66
C VAL A 293 -38.67 -16.41 -14.96
N SER A 294 -37.71 -15.70 -15.56
CA SER A 294 -37.90 -15.02 -16.85
C SER A 294 -38.10 -16.00 -18.02
N HIS A 295 -37.37 -17.13 -18.00
CA HIS A 295 -37.49 -18.17 -19.03
C HIS A 295 -38.75 -19.04 -18.86
N ILE A 296 -39.22 -19.26 -17.62
CA ILE A 296 -40.49 -19.98 -17.36
C ILE A 296 -41.69 -19.12 -17.77
N SER A 297 -41.64 -17.80 -17.53
CA SER A 297 -42.69 -16.86 -17.96
C SER A 297 -42.82 -16.77 -19.49
N GLN A 298 -41.69 -16.71 -20.22
CA GLN A 298 -41.70 -16.69 -21.68
C GLN A 298 -42.17 -18.00 -22.33
N ARG A 299 -41.94 -19.15 -21.70
CA ARG A 299 -42.47 -20.44 -22.20
C ARG A 299 -43.99 -20.52 -22.10
N ASN A 300 -44.59 -20.01 -21.01
CA ASN A 300 -46.04 -20.08 -20.80
C ASN A 300 -46.85 -19.12 -21.68
N ILE A 301 -46.23 -18.04 -22.20
CA ILE A 301 -46.91 -17.11 -23.13
C ILE A 301 -47.00 -17.70 -24.54
N ASN A 302 -46.04 -18.54 -24.95
CA ASN A 302 -46.04 -19.17 -26.28
C ASN A 302 -46.93 -20.42 -26.38
N THR A 303 -47.33 -21.04 -25.27
CA THR A 303 -48.26 -22.20 -25.28
C THR A 303 -49.73 -21.82 -25.29
N GLN A 304 -50.10 -20.54 -25.15
CA GLN A 304 -51.48 -20.05 -25.27
C GLN A 304 -51.81 -19.42 -26.64
N ARG A 305 -50.91 -19.54 -27.63
CA ARG A 305 -51.18 -19.19 -29.03
C ARG A 305 -50.98 -20.41 -29.93
N VAL A 306 -51.89 -21.38 -29.80
CA VAL A 306 -52.22 -22.38 -30.84
C VAL A 306 -53.73 -22.55 -30.83
#